data_AF-A0A067JFJ2-F1
#
_entry.id   AF-A0A067JFJ2-F1
#
_cell.length_a   1.000
_cell.length_b   1.000
_cell.length_c   1.000
_cell.angle_alpha   90.00
_cell.angle_beta   90.00
_cell.angle_gamma   90.00
#
_symmetry.space_group_name_H-M   'P 1'
#
loop_
_entity.id
_entity.type
_entity.pdbx_description
1 polymer ?
#
loop_
_entity_poly.entity_id
_entity_poly.type
_entity_poly.pdbx_seq_one_letter_code
_entity_poly.pdbx_strand_id
1 'polypeptide(L)'
;MEDTVMSSITLPKTTQELALEGQKHLEETIQAAYQILSSMNDELCNPNLWSTTSSGNSSTVNTNTTSPITAATNGDVASDGGHHLDSGGAGGVGVGTCNGALDEARFRYKNSVAALREVLAAIPNSQKAKAFETTNSSASPADHAEVEKLEEQASNLRKELVNKNACLKLLIDQLRDLITDISTWQSPCSV
;
A
#
# COMPACT_ATOMS: atom_id res chain seq x y z
N MET A 1 18.68 34.08 25.44
CA MET A 1 17.77 33.19 26.19
C MET A 1 16.48 33.97 26.22
N GLU A 2 15.45 33.58 25.49
CA GLU A 2 14.85 32.26 25.41
C GLU A 2 13.92 32.18 24.19
N ASP A 3 14.06 31.08 23.43
CA ASP A 3 13.27 30.79 22.23
C ASP A 3 11.88 30.27 22.62
N THR A 4 10.86 30.97 22.13
CA THR A 4 9.46 30.54 22.17
C THR A 4 9.27 29.36 21.22
N VAL A 5 9.44 28.15 21.74
CA VAL A 5 9.06 26.92 21.06
C VAL A 5 7.54 26.86 21.00
N MET A 6 6.98 27.12 19.81
CA MET A 6 5.62 26.73 19.46
C MET A 6 5.51 25.21 19.50
N SER A 7 5.22 24.65 20.66
CA SER A 7 4.63 23.32 20.75
C SER A 7 3.23 23.41 20.16
N SER A 8 3.12 23.15 18.86
CA SER A 8 1.85 22.76 18.24
C SER A 8 1.36 21.52 18.98
N ILE A 9 0.39 21.70 19.87
CA ILE A 9 -0.30 20.63 20.57
C ILE A 9 -1.09 19.87 19.52
N THR A 10 -0.49 18.84 18.94
CA THR A 10 -1.18 17.85 18.12
C THR A 10 -2.02 17.01 19.07
N LEU A 11 -3.35 17.13 18.94
CA LEU A 11 -4.33 16.28 19.62
C LEU A 11 -3.93 14.80 19.42
N PRO A 12 -4.02 13.93 20.45
CA PRO A 12 -3.65 12.53 20.30
C PRO A 12 -4.48 11.89 19.17
N LYS A 13 -3.80 11.56 18.06
CA LYS A 13 -4.40 10.96 16.86
C LYS A 13 -5.13 9.67 17.26
N THR A 14 -6.39 9.53 16.87
CA THR A 14 -7.20 8.38 17.32
C THR A 14 -6.66 7.09 16.72
N THR A 15 -6.96 5.95 17.35
CA THR A 15 -6.50 4.65 16.81
C THR A 15 -7.07 4.39 15.40
N GLN A 16 -8.28 4.89 15.11
CA GLN A 16 -8.88 4.81 13.78
C GLN A 16 -8.17 5.69 12.76
N GLU A 17 -7.79 6.91 13.13
CA GLU A 17 -7.01 7.81 12.25
C GLU A 17 -5.62 7.25 11.97
N LEU A 18 -4.96 6.65 12.96
CA LEU A 18 -3.69 5.95 12.77
C LEU A 18 -3.85 4.74 11.83
N ALA A 19 -4.95 4.00 11.91
CA ALA A 19 -5.22 2.89 11.00
C ALA A 19 -5.40 3.37 9.54
N LEU A 20 -6.15 4.45 9.33
CA LEU A 20 -6.35 5.04 7.99
C LEU A 20 -5.04 5.60 7.42
N GLU A 21 -4.24 6.31 8.23
CA GLU A 21 -2.92 6.80 7.81
C GLU A 21 -1.96 5.63 7.52
N GLY A 22 -1.99 4.58 8.34
CA GLY A 22 -1.21 3.37 8.13
C GLY A 22 -1.56 2.67 6.81
N GLN A 23 -2.85 2.60 6.48
CA GLN A 23 -3.30 2.06 5.18
C GLN A 23 -2.76 2.91 4.02
N LYS A 24 -2.88 4.24 4.11
CA LYS A 24 -2.37 5.15 3.08
C LYS A 24 -0.86 4.97 2.87
N HIS A 25 -0.05 4.96 3.94
CA HIS A 25 1.40 4.78 3.80
C HIS A 25 1.78 3.38 3.28
N LEU A 26 0.97 2.36 3.55
CA LEU A 26 1.14 1.04 2.95
C LEU A 26 0.93 1.09 1.44
N GLU A 27 -0.14 1.73 0.97
CA GLU A 27 -0.42 1.92 -0.46
C GLU A 27 0.70 2.72 -1.16
N GLU A 28 1.16 3.81 -0.54
CA GLU A 28 2.30 4.60 -1.02
C GLU A 28 3.59 3.77 -1.12
N THR A 29 3.84 2.91 -0.13
CA THR A 29 5.00 2.00 -0.11
C THR A 29 4.93 0.99 -1.26
N ILE A 30 3.76 0.41 -1.48
CA ILE A 30 3.52 -0.53 -2.58
C ILE A 30 3.75 0.17 -3.92
N GLN A 31 3.17 1.36 -4.11
CA GLN A 31 3.33 2.12 -5.35
C GLN A 31 4.79 2.50 -5.61
N ALA A 32 5.52 2.96 -4.59
CA ALA A 32 6.94 3.27 -4.73
C ALA A 32 7.78 2.03 -5.07
N ALA A 33 7.45 0.87 -4.49
CA ALA A 33 8.11 -0.39 -4.81
C ALA A 33 7.86 -0.82 -6.27
N TYR A 34 6.63 -0.68 -6.76
CA TYR A 34 6.33 -0.91 -8.17
C TYR A 34 7.13 0.01 -9.08
N GLN A 35 7.26 1.29 -8.72
CA GLN A 35 8.03 2.24 -9.52
C GLN A 35 9.53 1.89 -9.54
N ILE A 36 10.10 1.44 -8.42
CA ILE A 36 11.49 0.94 -8.37
C ILE A 36 11.66 -0.21 -9.35
N LEU A 37 10.78 -1.22 -9.29
CA LEU A 37 10.85 -2.39 -10.16
C LEU A 37 10.70 -2.02 -11.64
N SER A 38 9.76 -1.15 -11.97
CA SER A 38 9.56 -0.66 -13.34
C SER A 38 10.79 0.10 -13.84
N SER A 39 11.31 1.04 -13.06
CA SER A 39 12.47 1.83 -13.46
C SER A 39 13.73 0.96 -13.62
N MET A 40 13.92 -0.03 -12.74
CA MET A 40 14.99 -1.01 -12.92
C MET A 40 14.79 -1.85 -14.18
N ASN A 41 13.56 -2.29 -14.45
CA ASN A 41 13.24 -3.04 -15.66
C ASN A 41 13.50 -2.21 -16.93
N ASP A 42 13.11 -0.94 -16.95
CA ASP A 42 13.34 -0.04 -18.09
C ASP A 42 14.83 0.17 -18.35
N GLU A 43 15.62 0.35 -17.30
CA GLU A 43 17.09 0.41 -17.41
C GLU A 43 17.69 -0.92 -17.89
N LEU A 44 17.19 -2.06 -17.39
CA LEU A 44 17.65 -3.41 -17.76
C LEU A 44 17.10 -3.93 -19.09
N CYS A 45 16.16 -3.23 -19.72
CA CYS A 45 15.67 -3.53 -21.06
C CYS A 45 16.10 -2.52 -22.14
N ASN A 46 16.82 -1.44 -21.79
CA ASN A 46 17.31 -0.44 -22.73
C ASN A 46 18.48 -0.91 -23.62
N PRO A 47 18.26 -1.26 -24.92
CA PRO A 47 19.29 -1.84 -25.79
C PRO A 47 20.49 -0.93 -26.03
N ASN A 48 20.32 0.39 -25.83
CA ASN A 48 21.37 1.38 -26.00
C ASN A 48 22.47 1.24 -24.94
N LEU A 49 22.17 0.66 -23.77
CA LEU A 49 23.14 0.47 -22.69
C LEU A 49 24.07 -0.73 -22.92
N TRP A 50 23.67 -1.69 -23.78
CA TRP A 50 24.50 -2.86 -24.12
C TRP A 50 25.03 -2.84 -25.56
N SER A 51 24.68 -1.85 -26.36
CA SER A 51 25.20 -1.72 -27.72
C SER A 51 26.66 -1.24 -27.69
N THR A 52 27.60 -2.19 -27.71
CA THR A 52 29.02 -1.88 -27.85
C THR A 52 29.30 -1.32 -29.24
N THR A 53 29.72 -0.06 -29.34
CA THR A 53 30.23 0.50 -30.59
C THR A 53 31.47 -0.30 -30.99
N SER A 54 31.39 -1.08 -32.07
CA SER A 54 32.57 -1.69 -32.67
C SER A 54 33.40 -0.57 -33.31
N SER A 55 34.39 -0.06 -32.57
CA SER A 55 35.43 0.80 -33.15
C SER A 55 36.25 -0.05 -34.11
N GLY A 56 35.87 -0.02 -35.39
CA GLY A 56 36.67 -0.57 -36.47
C GLY A 56 37.99 0.20 -36.55
N ASN A 57 39.07 -0.40 -36.07
CA ASN A 57 40.44 -0.06 -36.45
C ASN A 57 40.56 -0.17 -37.98
N SER A 58 40.96 0.92 -38.65
CA SER A 58 41.72 0.77 -39.89
C SER A 58 42.81 1.81 -39.97
N SER A 59 44.01 1.28 -40.17
CA SER A 59 45.31 1.91 -40.14
C SER A 59 45.52 2.96 -41.23
N THR A 60 46.30 3.96 -40.86
CA THR A 60 46.95 5.00 -41.65
C THR A 60 47.76 4.51 -42.87
N VAL A 61 47.93 5.42 -43.85
CA VAL A 61 49.01 5.52 -44.90
C VAL A 61 48.71 4.72 -46.20
N ASN A 62 48.65 5.24 -47.45
CA ASN A 62 49.56 6.15 -48.18
C ASN A 62 48.97 6.71 -49.51
N THR A 63 49.67 7.69 -50.09
CA THR A 63 49.42 8.56 -51.26
C THR A 63 49.68 7.96 -52.68
N ASN A 64 48.90 8.35 -53.71
CA ASN A 64 49.38 8.94 -55.01
C ASN A 64 48.34 8.98 -56.17
N THR A 65 48.12 10.20 -56.69
CA THR A 65 47.96 10.68 -58.10
C THR A 65 47.20 9.86 -59.17
N THR A 66 46.09 10.41 -59.69
CA THR A 66 45.79 10.79 -61.11
C THR A 66 44.26 10.82 -61.41
N SER A 67 43.76 11.93 -61.96
CA SER A 67 42.35 12.17 -62.38
C SER A 67 42.02 11.57 -63.77
N PRO A 68 40.80 11.70 -64.36
CA PRO A 68 39.41 11.92 -63.84
C PRO A 68 38.43 10.79 -64.29
N ILE A 69 37.17 10.68 -63.82
CA ILE A 69 35.92 11.00 -64.58
C ILE A 69 34.69 10.50 -63.75
N THR A 70 33.76 11.41 -63.44
CA THR A 70 32.32 11.28 -63.07
C THR A 70 31.81 10.19 -62.11
N ALA A 71 31.24 10.58 -60.94
CA ALA A 71 29.78 10.59 -60.68
C ALA A 71 29.44 10.76 -59.17
N ALA A 72 28.46 11.64 -58.91
CA ALA A 72 27.52 11.66 -57.77
C ALA A 72 28.03 11.97 -56.34
N THR A 73 28.01 13.27 -56.03
CA THR A 73 27.36 13.92 -54.86
C THR A 73 27.15 13.12 -53.55
N ASN A 74 27.84 13.56 -52.48
CA ASN A 74 27.21 13.95 -51.21
C ASN A 74 28.25 14.72 -50.37
N GLY A 75 28.01 16.03 -50.19
CA GLY A 75 28.87 16.92 -49.43
C GLY A 75 28.44 16.95 -47.96
N ASP A 76 29.34 16.53 -47.08
CA ASP A 76 29.34 16.91 -45.67
C ASP A 76 30.37 18.04 -45.51
N VAL A 77 29.89 19.22 -45.10
CA VAL A 77 30.74 20.38 -44.82
C VAL A 77 30.56 20.72 -43.35
N ALA A 78 31.44 20.15 -42.54
CA ALA A 78 31.71 20.60 -41.19
C ALA A 78 32.24 22.05 -41.25
N SER A 79 31.64 22.93 -40.45
CA SER A 79 32.19 24.26 -40.19
C SER A 79 32.64 24.36 -38.73
N ASP A 80 33.88 24.77 -38.63
CA ASP A 80 34.73 25.09 -37.48
C ASP A 80 34.23 26.30 -36.66
N GLY A 81 34.81 26.46 -35.46
CA GLY A 81 34.96 27.79 -34.83
C GLY A 81 34.50 27.86 -33.39
N GLY A 82 35.44 27.73 -32.46
CA GLY A 82 35.20 27.81 -31.01
C GLY A 82 34.96 29.21 -30.43
N HIS A 83 35.23 29.27 -29.13
CA HIS A 83 35.32 30.39 -28.17
C HIS A 83 34.03 31.14 -27.75
N HIS A 84 33.73 31.04 -26.44
CA HIS A 84 33.57 32.16 -25.50
C HIS A 84 32.45 31.91 -24.45
N LEU A 85 32.73 32.30 -23.21
CA LEU A 85 31.94 32.09 -22.00
C LEU A 85 30.62 32.90 -21.98
N ASP A 86 29.70 32.40 -21.14
CA ASP A 86 28.55 33.03 -20.48
C ASP A 86 27.32 33.41 -21.35
N SER A 87 26.22 32.69 -21.13
CA SER A 87 24.98 33.21 -20.52
C SER A 87 23.75 32.39 -20.92
N GLY A 88 23.06 31.84 -19.91
CA GLY A 88 21.64 31.46 -19.85
C GLY A 88 20.92 30.94 -21.11
N GLY A 89 20.57 29.65 -21.10
CA GLY A 89 19.58 29.11 -22.02
C GLY A 89 19.36 27.62 -21.84
N ALA A 90 18.20 27.26 -21.30
CA ALA A 90 17.76 25.90 -21.06
C ALA A 90 17.92 25.00 -22.30
N GLY A 91 18.64 23.88 -22.15
CA GLY A 91 18.66 22.83 -23.17
C GLY A 91 20.00 22.14 -23.31
N GLY A 92 20.17 21.02 -22.60
CA GLY A 92 21.15 19.99 -22.91
C GLY A 92 22.38 19.92 -22.00
N VAL A 93 22.95 18.71 -21.94
CA VAL A 93 24.10 18.24 -21.13
C VAL A 93 23.66 17.86 -19.70
N GLY A 94 23.75 16.62 -19.23
CA GLY A 94 24.89 15.71 -19.27
C GLY A 94 25.48 15.64 -17.85
N VAL A 95 25.32 14.48 -17.19
CA VAL A 95 26.01 14.02 -15.96
C VAL A 95 26.19 15.07 -14.85
N GLY A 96 25.34 15.05 -13.82
CA GLY A 96 25.71 15.73 -12.56
C GLY A 96 24.63 16.27 -11.62
N THR A 97 23.38 15.79 -11.65
CA THR A 97 22.45 15.95 -10.51
C THR A 97 21.59 14.70 -10.39
N CYS A 98 22.02 13.85 -9.46
CA CYS A 98 21.58 12.49 -9.18
C CYS A 98 20.22 12.44 -8.45
N ASN A 99 19.14 12.68 -9.19
CA ASN A 99 17.80 12.23 -8.81
C ASN A 99 17.12 11.57 -10.02
N GLY A 100 17.63 10.40 -10.42
CA GLY A 100 16.97 9.58 -11.44
C GLY A 100 15.60 9.08 -10.96
N ALA A 101 14.73 8.68 -11.88
CA ALA A 101 13.41 8.12 -11.53
C ALA A 101 13.52 6.96 -10.52
N LEU A 102 14.58 6.16 -10.63
CA LEU A 102 14.92 5.11 -9.67
C LEU A 102 15.28 5.65 -8.28
N ASP A 103 16.11 6.70 -8.19
CA ASP A 103 16.50 7.32 -6.92
C ASP A 103 15.32 8.00 -6.23
N GLU A 104 14.46 8.65 -7.01
CA GLU A 104 13.22 9.25 -6.51
C GLU A 104 12.25 8.17 -5.98
N ALA A 105 12.08 7.06 -6.71
CA ALA A 105 11.25 5.95 -6.26
C ALA A 105 11.80 5.30 -4.97
N ARG A 106 13.12 5.16 -4.87
CA ARG A 106 13.81 4.69 -3.65
C ARG A 106 13.62 5.64 -2.48
N PHE A 107 13.72 6.95 -2.72
CA PHE A 107 13.49 7.96 -1.70
C PHE A 107 12.06 7.89 -1.16
N ARG A 108 11.06 7.84 -2.05
CA ARG A 108 9.64 7.70 -1.66
C ARG A 108 9.36 6.44 -0.88
N TYR A 109 9.89 5.29 -1.34
CA TYR A 109 9.77 4.03 -0.63
C TYR A 109 10.34 4.11 0.79
N LYS A 110 11.54 4.69 0.94
CA LYS A 110 12.16 4.87 2.26
C LYS A 110 11.30 5.76 3.16
N ASN A 111 10.76 6.84 2.61
CA ASN A 111 9.95 7.80 3.35
C ASN A 111 8.60 7.20 3.79
N SER A 112 7.88 6.55 2.88
CA SER A 112 6.59 5.92 3.18
C SER A 112 6.74 4.79 4.20
N VAL A 113 7.83 4.01 4.12
CA VAL A 113 8.14 2.98 5.12
C VAL A 113 8.48 3.59 6.48
N ALA A 114 9.21 4.72 6.51
CA ALA A 114 9.49 5.41 7.76
C ALA A 114 8.19 5.91 8.42
N ALA A 115 7.31 6.53 7.65
CA ALA A 115 6.01 6.99 8.11
C ALA A 115 5.11 5.83 8.59
N LEU A 116 5.10 4.70 7.87
CA LEU A 116 4.38 3.49 8.29
C LEU A 116 4.91 2.95 9.63
N ARG A 117 6.24 2.95 9.84
CA ARG A 117 6.83 2.55 11.13
C ARG A 117 6.45 3.49 12.26
N GLU A 118 6.40 4.78 11.99
CA GLU A 118 5.96 5.79 12.96
C GLU A 118 4.50 5.56 13.38
N VAL A 119 3.61 5.33 12.41
CA VAL A 119 2.21 4.98 12.68
C VAL A 119 2.11 3.70 13.52
N LEU A 120 2.83 2.63 13.16
CA LEU A 120 2.84 1.38 13.93
C LEU A 120 3.36 1.57 15.35
N ALA A 121 4.37 2.42 15.55
CA ALA A 121 4.89 2.77 16.88
C ALA A 121 3.90 3.63 17.68
N ALA A 122 3.05 4.41 17.02
CA ALA A 122 2.04 5.24 17.66
C ALA A 122 0.80 4.46 18.12
N ILE A 123 0.44 3.34 17.47
CA ILE A 123 -0.76 2.54 17.81
C ILE A 123 -0.78 2.06 19.28
N PRO A 124 0.30 1.50 19.86
CA PRO A 124 0.30 1.12 21.28
C PRO A 124 0.11 2.32 22.21
N ASN A 125 0.58 3.50 21.81
CA ASN A 125 0.47 4.73 22.60
C ASN A 125 -0.95 5.32 22.51
N SER A 126 -1.61 5.24 21.34
CA SER A 126 -3.02 5.64 21.19
C SER A 126 -3.96 4.74 21.98
N GLN A 127 -3.63 3.45 22.14
CA GLN A 127 -4.37 2.53 23.00
C GLN A 127 -4.20 2.86 24.49
N LYS A 128 -3.00 3.23 24.94
CA LYS A 128 -2.76 3.69 26.32
C LYS A 128 -3.42 5.04 26.61
N ALA A 129 -3.40 5.98 25.66
CA ALA A 129 -4.11 7.25 25.76
C ALA A 129 -5.63 7.04 25.80
N LYS A 130 -6.16 6.14 24.95
CA LYS A 130 -7.56 5.72 25.00
C LYS A 130 -7.89 5.01 26.31
N ALA A 131 -6.99 4.24 26.92
CA ALA A 131 -7.24 3.64 28.24
C ALA A 131 -7.35 4.69 29.35
N PHE A 132 -6.67 5.83 29.22
CA PHE A 132 -6.82 6.97 30.14
C PHE A 132 -8.13 7.76 29.88
N GLU A 133 -8.56 7.87 28.62
CA GLU A 133 -9.85 8.47 28.23
C GLU A 133 -11.06 7.54 28.32
N THR A 134 -10.88 6.21 28.43
CA THR A 134 -12.00 5.24 28.52
C THR A 134 -12.74 5.33 29.86
N THR A 135 -12.26 6.17 30.79
CA THR A 135 -13.07 6.59 31.95
C THR A 135 -14.12 7.65 31.55
N ASN A 136 -14.00 8.30 30.38
CA ASN A 136 -14.83 9.41 29.95
C ASN A 136 -15.06 9.44 28.42
N SER A 137 -15.99 8.60 27.95
CA SER A 137 -16.93 8.89 26.84
C SER A 137 -16.37 9.35 25.48
N SER A 138 -16.27 8.41 24.53
CA SER A 138 -16.37 8.67 23.08
C SER A 138 -17.24 7.60 22.40
N ALA A 139 -18.43 7.40 22.94
CA ALA A 139 -19.58 6.97 22.14
C ALA A 139 -20.47 8.20 22.04
N SER A 140 -20.86 8.60 20.82
CA SER A 140 -21.93 9.59 20.66
C SER A 140 -23.15 9.10 21.47
N PRO A 141 -23.91 9.97 22.16
CA PRO A 141 -25.07 9.53 22.94
C PRO A 141 -26.07 8.69 22.12
N ALA A 142 -26.14 8.96 20.81
CA ALA A 142 -26.95 8.21 19.86
C ALA A 142 -26.40 6.79 19.62
N ASP A 143 -25.09 6.65 19.42
CA ASP A 143 -24.46 5.35 19.15
C ASP A 143 -24.44 4.47 20.41
N HIS A 144 -24.26 5.06 21.60
CA HIS A 144 -24.33 4.32 22.87
C HIS A 144 -25.75 3.77 23.12
N ALA A 145 -26.77 4.58 22.88
CA ALA A 145 -28.17 4.17 23.07
C ALA A 145 -28.60 3.10 22.05
N GLU A 146 -28.09 3.16 20.81
CA GLU A 146 -28.34 2.13 19.80
C GLU A 146 -27.68 0.79 20.18
N VAL A 147 -26.42 0.83 20.65
CA VAL A 147 -25.71 -0.36 21.11
C VAL A 147 -26.42 -1.01 22.30
N GLU A 148 -26.86 -0.22 23.28
CA GLU A 148 -27.62 -0.71 24.45
C GLU A 148 -28.94 -1.38 24.02
N LYS A 149 -29.68 -0.77 23.09
CA LYS A 149 -30.91 -1.34 22.55
C LYS A 149 -30.66 -2.64 21.78
N LEU A 150 -29.61 -2.70 20.97
CA LEU A 150 -29.24 -3.91 20.23
C LEU A 150 -28.81 -5.04 21.17
N GLU A 151 -28.10 -4.71 22.26
CA GLU A 151 -27.74 -5.67 23.30
C GLU A 151 -28.97 -6.20 24.05
N GLU A 152 -29.92 -5.32 24.40
CA GLU A 152 -31.20 -5.72 25.00
C GLU A 152 -32.00 -6.62 24.06
N GLN A 153 -32.08 -6.29 22.77
CA GLN A 153 -32.74 -7.14 21.77
C GLN A 153 -32.05 -8.50 21.65
N ALA A 154 -30.72 -8.54 21.60
CA ALA A 154 -29.97 -9.80 21.57
C ALA A 154 -30.20 -10.63 22.84
N SER A 155 -30.30 -9.99 24.01
CA SER A 155 -30.62 -10.64 25.28
C SER A 155 -32.03 -11.24 25.27
N ASN A 156 -33.03 -10.47 24.81
CA ASN A 156 -34.41 -10.93 24.69
C ASN A 156 -34.53 -12.10 23.69
N LEU A 157 -33.88 -12.01 22.53
CA LEU A 157 -33.87 -13.10 21.55
C LEU A 157 -33.22 -14.38 22.10
N ARG A 158 -32.10 -14.26 22.85
CA ARG A 158 -31.49 -15.41 23.52
C ARG A 158 -32.41 -16.04 24.54
N LYS A 159 -33.10 -15.22 25.35
CA LYS A 159 -34.08 -15.69 26.33
C LYS A 159 -35.26 -16.40 25.67
N GLU A 160 -35.80 -15.84 24.59
CA GLU A 160 -36.89 -16.46 23.84
C GLU A 160 -36.43 -17.78 23.21
N LEU A 161 -35.23 -17.83 22.61
CA LEU A 161 -34.67 -19.04 22.04
C LEU A 161 -34.59 -20.17 23.07
N VAL A 162 -34.08 -19.89 24.26
CA VAL A 162 -34.01 -20.86 25.36
C VAL A 162 -35.40 -21.33 25.78
N ASN A 163 -36.35 -20.41 25.91
CA ASN A 163 -37.73 -20.75 26.28
C ASN A 163 -38.43 -21.62 25.22
N LYS A 164 -38.29 -21.28 23.94
CA LYS A 164 -38.85 -22.06 22.82
C LYS A 164 -38.20 -23.45 22.76
N ASN A 165 -36.89 -23.54 22.99
CA ASN A 165 -36.18 -24.82 23.03
C ASN A 165 -36.67 -25.71 24.17
N ALA A 166 -36.92 -25.13 25.36
CA ALA A 166 -37.49 -25.86 26.49
C ALA A 166 -38.89 -26.41 26.18
N CYS A 167 -39.74 -25.63 25.53
CA CYS A 167 -41.06 -26.07 25.09
C CYS A 167 -40.98 -27.21 24.06
N LEU A 168 -40.11 -27.09 23.06
CA LEU A 168 -39.88 -28.16 22.07
C LEU A 168 -39.39 -29.45 22.74
N LYS A 169 -38.48 -29.34 23.71
CA LYS A 169 -37.99 -30.49 24.46
C LYS A 169 -39.13 -31.19 25.21
N LEU A 170 -39.98 -30.43 25.89
CA LEU A 170 -41.15 -30.99 26.58
C LEU A 170 -42.08 -31.73 25.61
N LEU A 171 -42.37 -31.14 24.44
CA LEU A 171 -43.22 -31.78 23.44
C LEU A 171 -42.59 -33.06 22.87
N ILE A 172 -41.28 -33.06 22.64
CA ILE A 172 -40.52 -34.24 22.20
C ILE A 172 -40.59 -35.33 23.26
N ASP A 173 -40.43 -34.99 24.53
CA ASP A 173 -40.47 -35.97 25.63
C ASP A 173 -41.88 -36.55 25.78
N GLN A 174 -42.93 -35.73 25.72
CA GLN A 174 -44.33 -36.18 25.69
C GLN A 174 -44.63 -37.12 24.52
N LEU A 175 -44.09 -36.83 23.32
CA LEU A 175 -44.26 -37.70 22.16
C LEU A 175 -43.54 -39.04 22.35
N ARG A 176 -42.34 -39.02 22.93
CA ARG A 176 -41.58 -40.25 23.24
C ARG A 176 -42.30 -41.12 24.26
N ASP A 177 -42.88 -40.52 25.29
CA ASP A 177 -43.67 -41.24 26.30
C ASP A 177 -44.91 -41.87 25.65
N LEU A 178 -45.64 -41.12 24.82
CA LEU A 178 -46.80 -41.64 24.10
C LEU A 178 -46.44 -42.79 23.16
N ILE A 179 -45.33 -42.69 22.42
CA ILE A 179 -44.85 -43.79 21.57
C ILE A 179 -44.51 -45.02 22.42
N THR A 180 -43.89 -44.82 23.58
CA THR A 180 -43.54 -45.90 24.51
C THR A 180 -44.80 -46.58 25.01
N ASP A 181 -45.79 -45.82 25.47
CA ASP A 181 -47.08 -46.35 25.91
C ASP A 181 -47.73 -47.16 24.79
N ILE A 182 -47.90 -46.58 23.59
CA ILE A 182 -48.48 -47.26 22.42
C ILE A 182 -47.76 -48.59 22.13
N SER A 183 -46.43 -48.58 22.20
CA SER A 183 -45.61 -49.78 21.97
C SER A 183 -45.90 -50.88 23.00
N THR A 184 -46.23 -50.53 24.25
CA THR A 184 -46.64 -51.53 25.27
C THR A 184 -48.00 -52.16 24.95
N TRP A 185 -48.94 -51.42 24.35
CA TRP A 185 -50.24 -51.94 23.92
C TRP A 185 -50.17 -52.78 22.64
N GLN A 186 -49.14 -52.57 21.82
CA GLN A 186 -48.94 -53.30 20.57
C GLN A 186 -48.11 -54.57 20.72
N SER A 187 -47.64 -54.91 21.92
CA SER A 187 -47.01 -56.21 22.17
C SER A 187 -48.04 -57.32 21.89
N PRO A 188 -47.79 -58.25 20.95
CA PRO A 188 -48.71 -59.34 20.69
C PRO A 188 -48.89 -60.13 21.99
N CYS A 189 -50.12 -60.25 22.49
CA CYS A 189 -50.45 -61.29 23.46
C CYS A 189 -50.10 -62.62 22.77
N SER A 190 -49.00 -63.27 23.18
CA SER A 190 -48.75 -64.66 22.77
C SER A 190 -49.92 -65.49 23.28
N VAL A 191 -50.73 -65.99 22.36
CA VAL A 191 -51.68 -67.08 22.57
C VAL A 191 -50.95 -68.42 22.50
#